data_AF-A0A9P4U2X6-F1
#
_entry.id   AF-A0A9P4U2X6-F1
#
_cell.length_a   1.000
_cell.length_b   1.000
_cell.length_c   1.000
_cell.angle_alpha   90.00
_cell.angle_beta   90.00
_cell.angle_gamma   90.00
#
_symmetry.space_group_name_H-M   'P 1'
#
loop_
_entity.id
_entity.type
_entity.pdbx_description
1 polymer ?
#
loop_
_entity_poly.entity_id
_entity_poly.type
_entity_poly.pdbx_seq_one_letter_code
_entity_poly.pdbx_strand_id
1 'polypeptide(L)' 'MSSAGRLRTQSACIRCRTKKLKCDSGVPCQRCEIDHVLYVAGTQKDAIKKKIRDYSKSG' A
#
# COMPACT_ATOMS: atom_id res chain seq x y z
N MET A 1 0.19 -30.32 -5.97
CA MET A 1 -0.23 -29.92 -4.61
C MET A 1 0.29 -28.51 -4.37
N SER A 2 -0.65 -27.58 -4.18
CA SER A 2 -0.60 -26.17 -3.75
C SER A 2 0.76 -25.45 -3.75
N SER A 3 0.96 -24.58 -4.75
CA SER A 3 1.94 -23.48 -4.69
C SER A 3 1.64 -22.64 -3.45
N ALA A 4 2.48 -22.74 -2.43
CA ALA A 4 2.39 -21.93 -1.21
C ALA A 4 2.53 -20.45 -1.61
N GLY A 5 1.38 -19.81 -1.89
CA GLY A 5 1.29 -18.39 -2.13
C GLY A 5 1.89 -17.71 -0.91
N ARG A 6 3.03 -17.04 -1.10
CA ARG A 6 3.65 -16.20 -0.07
C ARG A 6 2.53 -15.44 0.63
N LEU A 7 2.34 -15.69 1.93
CA LEU A 7 1.47 -14.88 2.78
C LEU A 7 1.80 -13.45 2.42
N ARG A 8 0.88 -12.76 1.74
CA ARG A 8 1.09 -11.39 1.28
C ARG A 8 1.43 -10.61 2.54
N THR A 9 2.72 -10.31 2.72
CA THR A 9 3.19 -9.54 3.87
C THR A 9 2.27 -8.34 3.97
N GLN A 10 1.60 -8.19 5.11
CA GLN A 10 0.53 -7.22 5.29
C GLN A 10 0.99 -5.88 4.70
N SER A 11 0.15 -5.30 3.84
CA SER A 11 0.56 -4.20 2.97
C SER A 11 1.00 -3.01 3.81
N ALA A 12 2.33 -2.83 3.93
CA ALA A 12 2.87 -1.65 4.58
C ALA A 12 2.30 -0.38 3.93
N CYS A 13 1.94 0.62 4.75
CA CYS A 13 1.46 1.90 4.24
C CYS A 13 2.52 2.58 3.36
N ILE A 14 2.11 3.53 2.53
CA ILE A 14 3.03 4.19 1.59
C ILE A 14 4.21 4.84 2.35
N ARG A 15 3.95 5.47 3.49
CA ARG A 15 4.97 6.16 4.29
C ARG A 15 6.03 5.18 4.82
N CYS A 16 5.61 4.05 5.37
CA CYS A 16 6.52 3.00 5.84
C CYS A 16 7.24 2.31 4.68
N ARG A 17 6.57 2.06 3.54
CA ARG A 17 7.22 1.53 2.34
C ARG A 17 8.31 2.47 1.81
N THR A 18 8.00 3.76 1.68
CA THR A 18 8.94 4.78 1.18
C THR A 18 10.14 4.93 2.12
N LYS A 19 9.90 4.95 3.44
CA LYS A 19 10.98 5.02 4.43
C LYS A 19 11.66 3.68 4.72
N LYS A 20 11.25 2.59 4.07
CA LYS A 20 11.71 1.21 4.33
C LYS A 20 11.63 0.83 5.82
N LEU A 21 10.61 1.32 6.51
CA LEU A 21 10.37 1.05 7.93
C LEU A 21 9.42 -0.14 8.09
N LYS A 22 9.57 -0.88 9.19
CA LYS A 22 8.59 -1.88 9.62
C LYS A 22 7.23 -1.19 9.80
N CYS A 23 6.22 -1.66 9.09
CA CYS A 23 4.85 -1.19 9.22
C CYS A 23 4.08 -2.17 10.07
N ASP A 24 3.43 -1.68 11.12
CA ASP A 24 2.57 -2.50 11.98
C ASP A 24 1.24 -2.87 11.30
N SER A 25 0.98 -2.33 10.11
CA SER A 25 -0.17 -2.66 9.26
C SER A 25 -1.55 -2.33 9.86
N GLY A 26 -1.60 -1.78 11.08
CA GLY A 26 -2.76 -1.08 11.62
C GLY A 26 -3.21 0.09 10.74
N VAL A 27 -4.49 0.46 10.85
CA VAL A 27 -5.11 1.61 10.18
C VAL A 27 -5.71 2.53 11.25
N PRO A 28 -5.07 3.67 11.57
CA PRO A 28 -3.75 4.12 11.11
C PRO A 28 -2.60 3.27 11.65
N CYS A 29 -1.46 3.26 10.95
CA CYS A 29 -0.27 2.57 11.44
C CYS A 29 0.28 3.33 12.67
N GLN A 30 0.80 2.64 13.69
CA GLN A 30 1.36 3.33 14.88
C GLN A 30 2.35 4.45 14.52
N ARG A 31 3.18 4.22 13.48
CA ARG A 31 4.12 5.25 13.02
C ARG A 31 3.44 6.48 12.44
N CYS A 32 2.34 6.26 11.71
CA CYS A 32 1.55 7.29 11.08
C CYS A 32 0.80 8.11 12.14
N GLU A 33 0.32 7.42 13.18
CA GLU A 33 -0.29 8.02 14.37
C GLU A 33 0.71 8.88 15.15
N ILE A 34 1.91 8.37 15.45
CA ILE A 34 2.96 9.12 16.17
C ILE A 34 3.46 10.34 15.39
N ASP A 35 3.70 10.20 14.08
CA ASP A 35 4.11 11.33 13.23
C ASP A 35 2.94 12.31 12.98
N HIS A 36 1.72 12.01 13.44
CA HIS A 36 0.48 12.74 13.10
C HIS A 36 0.33 12.98 11.59
N VAL A 37 0.76 12.01 10.78
CA VAL A 37 0.69 12.07 9.32
C VAL A 37 -0.47 11.22 8.81
N LEU A 38 -1.06 11.67 7.70
CA LEU A 38 -2.13 10.93 7.05
C LEU A 38 -1.67 9.49 6.70
N TYR A 39 -2.36 8.51 7.26
CA TYR A 39 -2.19 7.12 6.89
C TYR A 39 -2.69 6.94 5.45
N VAL A 40 -1.77 6.61 4.55
CA VAL A 40 -2.11 6.26 3.17
C VAL A 40 -1.87 4.76 2.99
N ALA A 41 -2.95 3.98 2.99
CA ALA A 41 -2.93 2.60 2.53
C ALA A 41 -2.35 2.56 1.10
N GLY A 42 -1.51 1.57 0.82
CA GLY A 42 -0.85 1.39 -0.48
C GLY A 42 -1.79 1.03 -1.64
N THR A 43 -3.06 1.45 -1.62
CA THR A 43 -4.09 1.13 -2.62
C THR A 43 -4.51 2.34 -3.45
N GLN A 44 -4.33 3.57 -2.94
CA GLN A 44 -4.88 4.77 -3.61
C GLN A 44 -4.09 5.19 -4.87
N LYS A 45 -2.75 5.10 -4.82
CA LYS A 45 -1.91 5.44 -6.00
C LYS A 45 -2.02 4.38 -7.10
N ASP A 46 -2.20 3.11 -6.73
CA ASP A 46 -2.38 2.00 -7.67
C ASP A 46 -3.76 2.00 -8.32
N ALA A 47 -4.81 2.43 -7.61
CA ALA A 47 -6.15 2.59 -8.18
C ALA A 47 -6.17 3.67 -9.28
N ILE A 48 -5.53 4.81 -9.04
CA ILE A 48 -5.42 5.90 -10.02
C ILE A 48 -4.55 5.47 -11.21
N LYS A 49 -3.39 4.83 -10.97
CA LYS A 49 -2.54 4.27 -12.05
C LYS A 49 -3.29 3.23 -12.90
N LYS A 50 -4.09 2.36 -12.28
CA LYS A 50 -4.90 1.38 -13.00
C LYS A 50 -5.93 2.08 -13.89
N LYS A 51 -6.66 3.07 -13.37
CA LYS A 51 -7.63 3.84 -14.18
C LYS A 51 -6.97 4.55 -15.36
N ILE A 52 -5.81 5.19 -15.16
CA ILE A 52 -5.07 5.86 -16.25
C ILE A 52 -4.63 4.84 -17.31
N ARG A 53 -4.08 3.69 -16.89
CA ARG A 53 -3.67 2.62 -17.82
C ARG A 53 -4.86 2.09 -18.63
N ASP A 54 -6.00 1.90 -17.97
CA ASP A 54 -7.22 1.39 -18.59
C ASP A 54 -7.77 2.39 -19.64
N TYR A 55 -7.82 3.68 -19.29
CA TYR A 55 -8.20 4.77 -20.19
C TYR A 55 -7.30 4.85 -21.43
N SER A 56 -5.98 4.69 -21.25
CA SER A 56 -5.00 4.77 -22.34
C SER A 56 -5.04 3.58 -23.32
N LYS A 57 -5.77 2.51 -23.02
CA LYS A 57 -5.90 1.32 -23.89
C LYS A 57 -7.19 1.32 -24.72
N SER A 58 -8.07 2.29 -24.49
CA SER A 58 -9.32 2.48 -25.24
C SER A 58 -9.24 3.59 -26.31
N GLY A 59 -8.05 4.15 -26.55
CA GLY A 59 -7.80 5.15 -27.60
C GLY A 59 -7.05 4.56 -28.78
#